data_AF-A0AA87MKD9-F1
#
_entry.id   AF-A0AA87MKD9-F1
#
_cell.length_a   1.000
_cell.length_b   1.000
_cell.length_c   1.000
_cell.angle_alpha   90.00
_cell.angle_beta   90.00
_cell.angle_gamma   90.00
#
_symmetry.space_group_name_H-M   'P 1'
#
loop_
_entity.id
_entity.type
_entity.pdbx_description
1 polymer ?
#
loop_
_entity_poly.entity_id
_entity_poly.type
_entity_poly.pdbx_seq_one_letter_code
_entity_poly.pdbx_strand_id
1 'polypeptide(L)' 'MPSAEAVNKLAEVLGVSSDYLLNGSKEEFAKAKFSDKDLLQMFQAVEQFPEEEKTLIKKIIDAFLTKKKLQELVGK' A
#
# COMPACT_ATOMS: atom_id res chain seq x y z
N MET A 1 -4.67 -27.37 -9.56
CA MET A 1 -3.96 -26.10 -9.31
C MET A 1 -3.06 -25.83 -10.50
N PRO A 2 -2.94 -24.59 -10.99
CA PRO A 2 -1.99 -24.25 -12.05
C PRO A 2 -0.55 -24.59 -11.62
N SER A 3 0.36 -24.81 -12.58
CA SER A 3 1.77 -25.03 -12.25
C SER A 3 2.40 -23.74 -11.71
N ALA A 4 3.36 -23.86 -10.79
CA ALA A 4 4.08 -22.70 -10.26
C ALA A 4 4.73 -21.86 -11.36
N GLU A 5 5.19 -22.50 -12.44
CA GLU A 5 5.74 -21.84 -13.61
C GLU A 5 4.68 -21.02 -14.38
N ALA A 6 3.47 -21.55 -14.53
CA ALA A 6 2.37 -20.81 -15.17
C ALA A 6 1.95 -19.60 -14.34
N VAL A 7 1.92 -19.74 -13.01
CA VAL A 7 1.61 -18.63 -12.08
C VAL A 7 2.70 -17.56 -12.16
N ASN A 8 3.98 -17.93 -12.19
CA ASN A 8 5.09 -16.98 -12.30
C ASN A 8 5.06 -16.20 -13.61
N LYS A 9 4.82 -16.89 -14.74
CA LYS A 9 4.70 -16.25 -16.06
C LYS A 9 3.51 -15.29 -16.11
N LEU A 10 2.38 -15.66 -15.50
CA LEU A 10 1.21 -14.79 -15.40
C LEU A 10 1.50 -13.58 -14.50
N ALA A 11 2.17 -13.78 -13.37
CA ALA A 11 2.58 -12.70 -12.48
C ALA A 11 3.52 -11.70 -13.16
N GLU A 12 4.49 -12.20 -13.93
CA GLU A 12 5.42 -11.38 -14.71
C GLU A 12 4.70 -10.56 -15.80
N VAL A 13 3.81 -11.20 -16.57
CA VAL A 13 3.01 -10.53 -17.61
C VAL A 13 2.08 -9.48 -17.03
N LEU A 14 1.51 -9.74 -15.85
CA LEU A 14 0.54 -8.86 -15.19
C LEU A 14 1.21 -7.84 -14.25
N GLY A 15 2.52 -7.89 -14.05
CA GLY A 15 3.27 -6.99 -13.16
C GLY A 15 2.91 -7.13 -11.67
N VAL A 16 2.46 -8.31 -11.24
CA VAL A 16 2.06 -8.63 -9.86
C VAL A 16 2.96 -9.71 -9.27
N SER A 17 2.92 -9.96 -7.96
CA SER A 17 3.65 -11.08 -7.37
C SER A 17 2.89 -12.40 -7.59
N SER A 18 3.60 -13.52 -7.68
CA SER A 18 2.96 -14.84 -7.73
C SER A 18 2.08 -15.10 -6.51
N ASP A 19 2.47 -14.60 -5.34
CA ASP A 19 1.65 -14.64 -4.12
C ASP A 19 0.33 -13.88 -4.26
N TYR A 20 0.25 -12.80 -5.05
CA TYR A 20 -1.00 -12.08 -5.32
C TYR A 20 -2.00 -12.94 -6.09
N LEU A 21 -1.53 -13.78 -7.01
CA LEU A 21 -2.37 -14.70 -7.77
C LEU A 21 -2.78 -15.93 -6.97
N LEU A 22 -1.98 -16.30 -5.96
CA LEU A 22 -2.17 -17.50 -5.15
C LEU A 22 -3.01 -17.25 -3.88
N ASN A 23 -2.86 -16.08 -3.25
CA ASN A 23 -3.37 -15.88 -1.89
C ASN A 23 -4.60 -14.97 -1.77
N GLY A 24 -5.01 -14.23 -2.82
CA GLY A 24 -6.24 -13.43 -2.76
C GLY A 24 -6.21 -12.28 -1.74
N SER A 25 -7.25 -11.44 -1.82
CA SER A 25 -7.57 -10.22 -1.04
C SER A 25 -6.50 -9.12 -0.92
N LYS A 26 -6.92 -7.85 -1.06
CA LYS A 26 -6.04 -6.67 -1.05
C LYS A 26 -5.31 -6.51 0.28
N GLU A 27 -5.92 -7.00 1.36
CA GLU A 27 -5.41 -6.95 2.72
C GLU A 27 -4.12 -7.76 2.90
N GLU A 28 -3.99 -8.91 2.23
CA GLU A 28 -2.82 -9.78 2.34
C GLU A 28 -1.62 -9.26 1.55
N PHE A 29 -1.87 -8.59 0.42
CA PHE A 29 -0.84 -7.92 -0.37
C PHE A 29 -0.29 -6.66 0.32
N ALA A 30 -1.15 -5.87 0.98
CA ALA A 30 -0.71 -4.72 1.76
C ALA A 30 0.27 -5.15 2.88
N LYS A 31 -0.03 -6.23 3.60
CA LYS A 31 0.85 -6.81 4.62
C LYS A 31 2.21 -7.26 4.07
N ALA A 32 2.26 -7.77 2.84
CA ALA A 32 3.50 -8.26 2.22
C ALA A 32 4.44 -7.14 1.75
N LYS A 33 3.90 -5.97 1.38
CA LYS A 33 4.69 -4.81 0.91
C LYS A 33 5.00 -3.78 1.98
N PHE A 34 4.23 -3.72 3.05
CA PHE A 34 4.47 -2.81 4.17
C PHE A 34 5.50 -3.43 5.14
N SER A 35 6.72 -2.92 5.13
CA SER A 35 7.75 -3.28 6.11
C SER A 35 7.43 -2.74 7.51
N ASP A 36 6.77 -1.58 7.57
CA ASP A 36 6.33 -0.94 8.81
C ASP A 36 4.93 -1.42 9.19
N LYS A 37 4.88 -2.33 10.17
CA LYS A 37 3.65 -2.96 10.65
C LYS A 37 2.77 -2.00 11.44
N ASP A 38 3.37 -1.05 12.15
CA ASP A 38 2.63 -0.10 12.99
C ASP A 38 1.87 0.89 12.09
N LEU A 39 2.54 1.39 11.04
CA LEU A 39 1.90 2.25 10.05
C LEU A 39 0.73 1.55 9.33
N LEU A 40 0.88 0.26 9.04
CA LEU A 40 -0.19 -0.53 8.44
C LEU A 40 -1.39 -0.68 9.39
N GLN A 41 -1.14 -0.96 10.68
CA GLN A 41 -2.21 -1.05 11.67
C GLN A 41 -2.95 0.30 11.85
N MET A 42 -2.22 1.41 11.85
CA MET A 42 -2.82 2.74 11.87
C MET A 42 -3.71 2.98 10.66
N PHE A 43 -3.26 2.60 9.46
CA PHE A 43 -4.08 2.73 8.24
C PHE A 43 -5.37 1.90 8.33
N GLN A 44 -5.27 0.64 8.75
CA GLN A 44 -6.42 -0.25 8.92
C GLN A 44 -7.42 0.28 9.96
N ALA A 45 -6.94 0.87 11.05
CA ALA A 45 -7.81 1.50 12.04
C ALA A 45 -8.54 2.72 11.46
N VAL A 46 -7.84 3.57 10.71
CA VAL A 46 -8.41 4.76 10.05
C VAL A 46 -9.46 4.40 9.00
N GLU A 47 -9.33 3.26 8.30
CA GLU A 47 -10.35 2.83 7.33
C GLU A 47 -11.75 2.66 7.95
N GLN A 48 -11.82 2.35 9.24
CA GLN A 48 -13.08 2.17 9.96
C GLN A 48 -13.72 3.49 10.43
N PHE A 49 -13.05 4.63 10.22
CA PHE A 49 -13.54 5.92 10.68
C PHE A 49 -14.64 6.50 9.76
N PRO A 50 -15.47 7.42 10.28
CA PRO A 50 -16.36 8.23 9.46
C PRO A 50 -15.61 8.98 8.35
N GLU A 51 -16.30 9.27 7.24
CA GLU A 51 -15.68 9.88 6.05
C GLU A 51 -15.05 11.26 6.33
N GLU A 52 -15.66 12.03 7.22
CA GLU A 52 -15.14 13.34 7.65
C GLU A 52 -13.78 13.20 8.35
N GLU A 53 -13.66 12.26 9.30
CA GLU A 53 -12.43 12.00 10.04
C GLU A 53 -11.33 11.42 9.14
N LYS A 54 -11.68 10.50 8.24
CA LYS A 54 -10.74 9.99 7.21
C LYS A 54 -10.23 11.12 6.32
N THR A 55 -11.10 12.06 5.95
CA THR A 55 -10.73 13.21 5.13
C THR A 55 -9.74 14.12 5.86
N LEU A 56 -9.94 14.36 7.15
CA LEU A 56 -8.99 15.13 7.97
C LEU A 56 -7.62 14.45 8.02
N ILE A 57 -7.57 13.14 8.25
CA ILE A 57 -6.31 12.38 8.33
C ILE A 57 -5.57 12.41 6.99
N LYS A 58 -6.27 12.24 5.86
CA LYS A 58 -5.69 12.37 4.52
C LYS A 58 -5.04 13.74 4.31
N LYS A 59 -5.72 14.83 4.69
CA LYS A 59 -5.18 16.19 4.58
C LYS A 59 -3.89 16.38 5.38
N ILE A 60 -3.84 15.80 6.59
CA ILE A 60 -2.64 15.86 7.43
C ILE A 60 -1.47 15.14 6.75
N ILE A 61 -1.69 13.91 6.28
CA ILE A 61 -0.68 13.12 5.57
C ILE A 61 -0.18 13.88 4.32
N ASP A 62 -1.10 14.42 3.51
CA ASP A 62 -0.78 15.21 2.31
C ASP A 62 0.07 16.43 2.62
N ALA A 63 -0.22 17.15 3.72
CA ALA A 63 0.58 18.30 4.14
C ALA A 63 2.02 17.90 4.49
N PHE A 64 2.20 16.78 5.19
CA PHE A 64 3.54 16.26 5.51
C PHE A 64 4.31 15.84 4.26
N LEU A 65 3.66 15.12 3.33
CA LEU A 65 4.28 14.69 2.08
C LEU A 65 4.65 15.89 1.20
N THR A 66 3.79 16.89 1.12
CA THR A 66 4.05 18.14 0.39
C THR A 66 5.26 18.87 0.97
N LYS A 67 5.32 19.01 2.30
CA LYS A 67 6.47 19.62 2.98
C LYS A 67 7.78 18.89 2.64
N LYS A 68 7.78 17.55 2.66
CA LYS A 68 8.97 16.74 2.32
C LYS A 68 9.42 16.95 0.87
N LYS A 69 8.49 16.90 -0.08
CA LYS A 69 8.78 17.18 -1.50
C LYS A 69 9.37 18.57 -1.69
N LEU A 70 8.81 19.59 -1.04
CA LEU A 70 9.34 20.95 -1.11
C LEU A 70 10.77 21.03 -0.54
N GLN A 71 11.04 20.36 0.58
CA GLN A 71 12.39 20.30 1.15
C GLN A 71 13.40 19.63 0.20
N GLU A 72 12.99 18.58 -0.52
CA GLU A 72 13.84 17.91 -1.51
C GLU A 72 14.11 18.78 -2.75
N LEU A 73 13.12 19.60 -3.16
CA LEU A 73 13.26 20.50 -4.29
C LEU A 73 14.11 21.73 -3.98
N VAL A 74 13.99 22.28 -2.76
CA VAL A 74 14.69 23.50 -2.32
C VAL A 74 16.05 23.19 -1.68
N GLY A 75 16.26 21.94 -1.25
CA GLY A 75 17.52 21.45 -0.65
C GLY A 75 18.59 21.02 -1.66
N LYS A 76 18.49 21.44 -2.92
CA LYS A 76 19.54 21.34 -3.95
C LYS A 76 20.19 22.70 -4.19
#